data_AF-A0A971XKH4-F1
#
_entry.id   AF-A0A971XKH4-F1
#
_cell.length_a   1.000
_cell.length_b   1.000
_cell.length_c   1.000
_cell.angle_alpha   90.00
_cell.angle_beta   90.00
_cell.angle_gamma   90.00
#
_symmetry.space_group_name_H-M   'P 1'
#
loop_
_entity.id
_entity.type
_entity.pdbx_description
1 polymer ?
#
loop_
_entity_poly.entity_id
_entity_poly.type
_entity_poly.pdbx_seq_one_letter_code
_entity_poly.pdbx_strand_id
1 'polypeptide(L)'
;MPSSLALPEKKELATENGNDVPSMMLDRSSVAFQDLFDKADLVISNGQGNLEGLIAVEKSALFFLLMVKCDVIADLLGVKKGGFICYEKEGSNNNNN
;
A
#
# COMPACT_ATOMS: atom_id res chain seq x y z
N MET A 1 7.16 -24.78 29.16
CA MET A 1 7.04 -23.94 27.96
C MET A 1 6.45 -22.61 28.40
N PRO A 2 7.14 -21.46 28.32
CA PRO A 2 6.53 -20.20 28.73
C PRO A 2 5.47 -19.78 27.70
N SER A 3 4.24 -19.71 28.16
CA SER A 3 3.07 -19.13 27.50
C SER A 3 3.14 -17.60 27.53
N SER A 4 4.08 -17.01 26.78
CA SER A 4 4.31 -15.56 26.82
C SER A 4 4.74 -14.99 25.46
N LEU A 5 4.05 -15.39 24.40
CA LEU A 5 4.01 -14.61 23.16
C LEU A 5 2.57 -14.14 22.93
N ALA A 6 2.04 -13.39 23.89
CA ALA A 6 0.86 -12.58 23.61
C ALA A 6 1.32 -11.44 22.71
N LEU A 7 0.99 -11.53 21.42
CA LEU A 7 1.11 -10.38 20.53
C LEU A 7 0.28 -9.23 21.15
N PRO A 8 0.75 -7.97 21.07
CA PRO A 8 -0.03 -6.84 21.56
C PRO A 8 -1.44 -6.87 20.97
N GLU A 9 -2.44 -6.44 21.74
CA GLU A 9 -3.80 -6.30 21.24
C GLU A 9 -3.77 -5.40 19.99
N LYS A 10 -4.05 -6.01 18.84
CA LYS A 10 -4.22 -5.29 17.58
C LYS A 10 -5.54 -4.54 17.64
N LYS A 11 -5.50 -3.21 17.51
CA LYS A 11 -6.71 -2.43 17.24
C LYS A 11 -7.03 -2.61 15.76
N GLU A 12 -7.90 -3.58 15.47
CA GLU A 12 -8.30 -3.91 14.11
C GLU A 12 -9.60 -3.18 13.77
N LEU A 13 -9.52 -2.24 12.83
CA LEU A 13 -10.68 -1.60 12.22
C LEU A 13 -10.85 -2.18 10.82
N ALA A 14 -11.82 -3.07 10.66
CA ALA A 14 -12.22 -3.54 9.34
C ALA A 14 -13.09 -2.48 8.67
N THR A 15 -12.64 -1.96 7.53
CA THR A 15 -13.38 -1.01 6.70
C THR A 15 -13.27 -1.44 5.25
N GLU A 16 -14.33 -1.24 4.49
CA GLU A 16 -14.35 -1.54 3.06
C GLU A 16 -13.92 -0.28 2.28
N ASN A 17 -13.13 -0.47 1.21
CA ASN A 17 -12.80 0.64 0.31
C ASN A 17 -14.06 1.20 -0.37
N GLY A 18 -15.12 0.40 -0.47
CA GLY A 18 -16.42 0.78 -1.02
C GLY A 18 -16.50 0.70 -2.54
N ASN A 19 -15.59 -0.02 -3.20
CA ASN A 19 -15.57 -0.14 -4.67
C ASN A 19 -15.40 -1.61 -5.11
N ASP A 20 -16.17 -2.03 -6.12
CA ASP A 20 -16.13 -3.38 -6.70
C ASP A 20 -15.10 -3.46 -7.84
N VAL A 21 -13.85 -3.08 -7.53
CA VAL A 21 -12.73 -3.19 -8.46
C VAL A 21 -11.55 -3.90 -7.80
N PRO A 22 -10.78 -4.73 -8.52
CA PRO A 22 -9.62 -5.44 -7.96
C PRO A 22 -8.42 -4.55 -7.58
N SER A 23 -8.50 -3.26 -7.88
CA SER A 23 -7.46 -2.25 -7.68
C SER A 23 -7.88 -1.27 -6.58
N MET A 24 -6.95 -0.48 -6.07
CA MET A 24 -7.26 0.58 -5.13
C MET A 24 -7.44 1.91 -5.88
N MET A 25 -8.69 2.34 -6.03
CA MET A 25 -9.03 3.68 -6.55
C MET A 25 -9.39 4.59 -5.38
N LEU A 26 -8.40 5.31 -4.86
CA LEU A 26 -8.54 6.13 -3.65
C LEU A 26 -9.60 7.23 -3.82
N ASP A 27 -9.63 7.87 -4.99
CA ASP A 27 -10.60 8.90 -5.39
C ASP A 27 -12.06 8.41 -5.41
N ARG A 28 -12.27 7.10 -5.60
CA ARG A 28 -13.58 6.45 -5.59
C ARG A 28 -13.92 5.76 -4.28
N SER A 29 -13.00 5.77 -3.32
CA SER A 29 -13.21 5.13 -2.04
C SER A 29 -14.10 5.97 -1.13
N SER A 30 -14.67 5.37 -0.09
CA SER A 30 -15.48 6.15 0.88
C SER A 30 -14.66 7.26 1.55
N VAL A 31 -15.31 8.38 1.89
CA VAL A 31 -14.64 9.51 2.58
C VAL A 31 -14.00 9.06 3.89
N ALA A 32 -14.66 8.16 4.63
CA ALA A 32 -14.12 7.60 5.86
C ALA A 32 -12.83 6.78 5.62
N PHE A 33 -12.75 6.06 4.49
CA PHE A 33 -11.55 5.33 4.10
C PHE A 33 -10.44 6.29 3.69
N GLN A 34 -10.75 7.29 2.88
CA GLN A 34 -9.77 8.31 2.46
C GLN A 34 -9.16 9.02 3.69
N ASP A 35 -10.00 9.45 4.63
CA ASP A 35 -9.56 10.04 5.90
C ASP A 35 -8.65 9.11 6.71
N LEU A 36 -8.95 7.81 6.74
CA LEU A 36 -8.13 6.82 7.43
C LEU A 36 -6.79 6.62 6.72
N PHE A 37 -6.82 6.50 5.40
CA PHE A 37 -5.64 6.36 4.56
C PHE A 37 -4.70 7.57 4.72
N ASP A 38 -5.25 8.78 4.74
CA ASP A 38 -4.47 10.01 4.89
C ASP A 38 -3.84 10.12 6.28
N LYS A 39 -4.60 9.79 7.33
CA LYS A 39 -4.12 9.83 8.74
C LYS A 39 -3.15 8.70 9.11
N ALA A 40 -3.04 7.65 8.29
CA ALA A 40 -2.16 6.53 8.59
C ALA A 40 -0.68 6.93 8.50
N ASP A 41 0.06 6.67 9.58
CA ASP A 41 1.52 6.90 9.65
C ASP A 41 2.31 5.99 8.69
N LEU A 42 1.78 4.80 8.39
CA LEU A 42 2.36 3.79 7.51
C LEU A 42 1.23 3.08 6.77
N VAL A 43 1.38 2.90 5.45
CA VAL A 43 0.47 2.08 4.66
C VAL A 43 1.24 0.97 3.98
N ILE A 44 0.76 -0.26 4.16
CA ILE A 44 1.23 -1.45 3.44
C ILE A 44 0.13 -1.87 2.48
N SER A 45 0.36 -1.66 1.19
CA SER A 45 -0.56 -1.95 0.11
C SER A 45 -0.17 -3.26 -0.58
N ASN A 46 -1.02 -4.27 -0.52
CA ASN A 46 -0.69 -5.61 -1.02
C ASN A 46 -1.20 -5.81 -2.46
N GLY A 47 -0.35 -6.36 -3.33
CA GLY A 47 -0.69 -6.77 -4.69
C GLY A 47 -0.45 -5.72 -5.77
N GLN A 48 -0.19 -6.18 -6.99
CA GLN A 48 0.12 -5.32 -8.15
C GLN A 48 -1.05 -4.40 -8.54
N GLY A 49 -2.30 -4.87 -8.45
CA GLY A 49 -3.46 -4.03 -8.77
C GLY A 49 -3.55 -2.79 -7.89
N ASN A 50 -3.14 -2.90 -6.62
CA ASN A 50 -3.12 -1.74 -5.72
C ASN A 50 -1.95 -0.79 -6.03
N LEU A 51 -0.80 -1.32 -6.48
CA LEU A 51 0.27 -0.50 -7.03
C LEU A 51 -0.24 0.32 -8.22
N GLU A 52 -0.87 -0.32 -9.20
CA GLU A 52 -1.38 0.35 -10.40
C GLU A 52 -2.36 1.49 -10.08
N GLY A 53 -3.20 1.33 -9.05
CA GLY A 53 -4.17 2.35 -8.63
C GLY A 53 -3.58 3.48 -7.77
N LEU A 54 -2.55 3.18 -6.98
CA LEU A 54 -1.95 4.14 -6.04
C LEU A 54 -0.63 4.74 -6.52
N ILE A 55 -0.08 4.30 -7.65
CA ILE A 55 1.24 4.76 -8.11
C ILE A 55 1.30 6.25 -8.40
N ALA A 56 0.17 6.90 -8.69
CA ALA A 56 0.06 8.35 -8.87
C ALA A 56 -0.26 9.11 -7.57
N VAL A 57 -0.59 8.42 -6.48
CA VAL A 57 -0.97 9.05 -5.20
C VAL A 57 0.28 9.44 -4.43
N GLU A 58 0.37 10.71 -4.03
CA GLU A 58 1.43 11.20 -3.16
C GLU A 58 1.09 10.88 -1.70
N LYS A 59 1.87 9.98 -1.09
CA LYS A 59 1.76 9.66 0.34
C LYS A 59 3.12 9.26 0.89
N SER A 60 3.49 9.83 2.04
CA SER A 60 4.65 9.41 2.80
C SER A 60 4.45 8.02 3.39
N ALA A 61 5.51 7.22 3.46
CA ALA A 61 5.49 5.88 4.05
C ALA A 61 4.41 4.96 3.41
N LEU A 62 4.31 4.97 2.08
CA LEU A 62 3.49 4.04 1.31
C LEU A 62 4.36 2.92 0.73
N PHE A 63 4.14 1.71 1.24
CA PHE A 63 4.87 0.51 0.84
C PHE A 63 3.96 -0.44 0.09
N PHE A 64 4.53 -1.16 -0.88
CA PHE A 64 3.84 -2.15 -1.67
C PHE A 64 4.49 -3.52 -1.50
N LEU A 65 3.69 -4.51 -1.11
CA LEU A 65 4.09 -5.92 -1.09
C LEU A 65 3.44 -6.60 -2.30
N LEU A 66 4.22 -7.01 -3.29
CA LEU A 66 3.65 -7.59 -4.50
C LEU A 66 4.55 -8.65 -5.14
N MET A 67 3.90 -9.51 -5.93
CA MET A 67 4.55 -10.25 -7.01
C MET A 67 4.39 -9.45 -8.30
N VAL A 68 5.48 -9.23 -9.03
CA VAL A 68 5.46 -8.57 -10.34
C VAL A 68 4.97 -9.56 -11.40
N LYS A 69 3.81 -9.29 -12.02
CA LYS A 69 3.12 -10.20 -12.95
C LYS A 69 3.27 -9.84 -14.42
N CYS A 70 3.69 -8.61 -14.75
CA CYS A 70 3.84 -8.15 -16.13
C CYS A 70 5.15 -7.38 -16.33
N ASP A 71 5.59 -7.34 -17.59
CA ASP A 71 6.86 -6.73 -17.98
C ASP A 71 6.81 -5.20 -17.81
N VAL A 72 5.65 -4.57 -18.01
CA VAL A 72 5.45 -3.13 -17.80
C VAL A 72 5.79 -2.71 -16.36
N ILE A 73 5.30 -3.46 -15.36
CA ILE A 73 5.61 -3.17 -13.95
C ILE A 73 7.04 -3.59 -13.61
N ALA A 74 7.56 -4.65 -14.23
CA ALA A 74 8.95 -5.07 -14.05
C ALA A 74 9.93 -3.96 -14.49
N ASP A 75 9.70 -3.38 -15.66
CA ASP A 75 10.50 -2.30 -16.22
C ASP A 75 10.36 -1.01 -15.40
N LEU A 76 9.13 -0.67 -15.00
CA LEU A 76 8.85 0.50 -14.17
C LEU A 76 9.59 0.47 -12.83
N LEU A 77 9.68 -0.70 -12.21
CA LEU A 77 10.33 -0.89 -10.91
C LEU A 77 11.80 -1.31 -11.03
N GLY A 78 12.31 -1.56 -12.24
CA GLY A 78 13.69 -2.03 -12.47
C GLY A 78 13.97 -3.43 -11.91
N VAL A 79 12.96 -4.31 -11.88
CA VAL A 79 13.05 -5.67 -11.31
C VAL A 79 12.67 -6.74 -12.32
N LYS A 80 12.83 -8.01 -11.96
CA LYS A 80 12.42 -9.14 -12.82
C LYS A 80 10.95 -9.49 -12.60
N LYS A 81 10.24 -9.76 -13.70
CA LYS A 81 8.91 -10.40 -13.68
C LYS A 81 8.96 -11.73 -12.92
N GLY A 82 7.92 -11.99 -12.13
CA GLY A 82 7.82 -13.12 -11.20
C GLY A 82 8.50 -12.88 -9.85
N GLY A 83 9.23 -11.77 -9.68
CA GLY A 83 9.85 -11.42 -8.41
C GLY A 83 8.81 -10.99 -7.35
N PHE A 84 9.07 -11.38 -6.10
CA PHE A 84 8.39 -10.84 -4.94
C PHE A 84 9.22 -9.70 -4.37
N ILE A 85 8.61 -8.54 -4.16
CA ILE A 85 9.30 -7.33 -3.75
C ILE A 85 8.52 -6.61 -2.65
N CYS A 86 9.26 -5.85 -1.84
CA CYS A 86 8.75 -4.75 -1.04
C CYS A 86 9.23 -3.46 -1.70
N TYR A 87 8.31 -2.65 -2.20
CA TYR A 87 8.61 -1.39 -2.89
C TYR A 87 8.10 -0.21 -2.06
N GLU A 88 9.00 0.69 -1.65
CA GLU A 88 8.62 1.96 -1.04
C GLU A 88 8.39 2.99 -2.14
N LYS A 89 7.21 3.64 -2.13
CA LYS A 89 7.02 4.81 -2.97
C LYS A 89 7.63 6.02 -2.25
N GLU A 90 8.63 6.62 -2.88
CA GLU A 90 9.15 7.92 -2.44
C GLU A 90 7.99 8.93 -2.50
N GLY A 91 7.55 9.40 -1.33
CA GLY A 91 6.69 10.58 -1.26
C GLY A 91 7.53 11.81 -1.56
N SER A 92 6.92 12.85 -2.17
CA SER A 92 7.55 14.15 -2.34
C SER A 92 8.03 14.72 -0.98
N ASN A 93 9.26 14.39 -0.58
CA ASN A 93 9.91 14.97 0.58
C ASN A 93 10.38 16.37 0.18
N ASN A 94 9.56 17.38 0.45
CA ASN A 94 9.99 18.78 0.38
C ASN A 94 10.97 19.05 1.52
N ASN A 95 12.21 18.59 1.36
CA ASN A 95 13.35 19.03 2.16
C ASN A 95 13.77 20.43 1.68
N ASN A 96 12.95 21.44 1.99
CA ASN A 96 13.34 22.84 1.89
C ASN A 96 13.75 23.34 3.28
N ASN A 97 15.08 23.36 3.50
CA ASN A 97 15.86 23.99 4.58
C ASN A 97 15.64 23.55 6.04
#